data_AF-A0A967WN01-F1
#
_entry.id   AF-A0A967WN01-F1
#
_cell.length_a   1.000
_cell.length_b   1.000
_cell.length_c   1.000
_cell.angle_alpha   90.00
_cell.angle_beta   90.00
_cell.angle_gamma   90.00
#
_symmetry.space_group_name_H-M   'P 1'
#
loop_
_entity.id
_entity.type
_entity.pdbx_description
1 polymer ?
#
loop_
_entity_poly.entity_id
_entity_poly.type
_entity_poly.pdbx_seq_one_letter_code
_entity_poly.pdbx_strand_id
1 'polypeptide(L)'
;MTAKKDVTRDKPAKRHRLRWTLLILLGILVLALFWFGFTAHPEVTALRNIVHYKVVEALGGPRVRTAEAVGSIAGTVRDEEGNPIPGCTVLVASPLGHRYTAETDAQGRYQIAEVPPGRYVPVAGKRGYVDGPGKTCIAGLCVKHAVNVRPGAQAGEFDLALSPLPPLSIEVNDSLVVSPTVEIEVDAPLPGKAQRTSFAFERAGLWVNDCHLYEPVEGEGPPAQSAGEGFPTLLLVLPGPVKYWEFIPVPFAAEGFSMLACYPLRGIEIDEDAADLLTALEYVRQGRVPSRADTERLGLIGASFTSL
;
A
#
# COMPACT_ATOMS: atom_id res chain seq x y z
N MET A 1 55.30 40.87 -53.73
CA MET A 1 55.57 39.62 -53.00
C MET A 1 55.39 39.90 -51.52
N THR A 2 54.13 39.84 -51.05
CA THR A 2 53.47 38.75 -50.30
C THR A 2 53.66 38.89 -48.79
N ALA A 3 52.62 39.47 -48.16
CA ALA A 3 52.45 39.63 -46.74
C ALA A 3 52.28 38.28 -46.03
N LYS A 4 52.99 38.09 -44.92
CA LYS A 4 52.91 36.94 -44.02
C LYS A 4 51.85 37.25 -42.96
N LYS A 5 50.80 36.42 -42.90
CA LYS A 5 49.79 36.38 -41.83
C LYS A 5 50.48 36.09 -40.49
N ASP A 6 50.25 36.93 -39.48
CA ASP A 6 50.41 36.55 -38.08
C ASP A 6 49.05 36.39 -37.43
N VAL A 7 48.75 35.15 -37.06
CA VAL A 7 47.57 34.73 -36.29
C VAL A 7 48.05 34.44 -34.88
N THR A 8 47.85 35.38 -33.95
CA THR A 8 48.11 35.16 -32.53
C THR A 8 46.85 35.34 -31.68
N ARG A 9 46.18 34.20 -31.47
CA ARG A 9 45.84 33.63 -30.14
C ARG A 9 44.72 34.30 -29.30
N ASP A 10 43.48 34.24 -29.79
CA ASP A 10 42.25 34.36 -28.98
C ASP A 10 41.90 33.04 -28.23
N LYS A 11 42.78 32.59 -27.32
CA LYS A 11 42.64 31.29 -26.61
C LYS A 11 42.24 31.31 -25.11
N PRO A 12 42.32 32.41 -24.32
CA PRO A 12 42.01 32.32 -22.88
C PRO A 12 40.51 32.39 -22.54
N ALA A 13 39.73 33.21 -23.24
CA ALA A 13 38.31 33.43 -22.91
C ALA A 13 37.40 32.21 -23.19
N LYS A 14 37.64 31.48 -24.30
CA LYS A 14 36.91 30.25 -24.65
C LYS A 14 37.15 29.12 -23.65
N ARG A 15 38.38 28.99 -23.14
CA ARG A 15 38.76 27.94 -22.18
C ARG A 15 38.13 28.18 -20.81
N HIS A 16 37.99 29.45 -20.40
CA HIS A 16 37.27 29.85 -19.20
C HIS A 16 35.76 29.55 -19.32
N ARG A 17 35.12 29.95 -20.43
CA ARG A 17 33.69 29.67 -20.68
C ARG A 17 33.40 28.16 -20.73
N LEU A 18 34.24 27.36 -21.38
CA LEU A 18 34.10 25.90 -21.43
C LEU A 18 34.25 25.25 -20.04
N ARG A 19 35.15 25.76 -19.20
CA ARG A 19 35.32 25.27 -17.83
C ARG A 19 34.09 25.54 -16.97
N TRP A 20 33.51 26.74 -17.09
CA TRP A 20 32.28 27.09 -16.37
C TRP A 20 31.07 26.28 -16.84
N THR A 21 30.91 26.08 -18.16
CA THR A 21 29.83 25.21 -18.65
C THR A 21 30.00 23.77 -18.18
N LEU A 22 31.21 23.22 -18.16
CA LEU A 22 31.46 21.88 -17.61
C LEU A 22 31.15 21.80 -16.11
N LEU A 23 31.51 22.83 -15.32
CA LEU A 23 31.19 22.88 -13.89
C LEU A 23 29.67 22.97 -13.65
N ILE A 24 28.96 23.76 -14.46
CA ILE A 24 27.50 23.89 -14.39
C ILE A 24 26.85 22.54 -14.74
N LEU A 25 27.27 21.90 -15.83
CA LEU A 25 26.74 20.58 -16.22
C LEU A 25 27.02 19.52 -15.16
N LEU A 26 28.22 19.53 -14.55
CA LEU A 26 28.53 18.65 -13.43
C LEU A 26 27.63 18.92 -12.23
N GLY A 27 27.39 20.19 -11.89
CA GLY A 27 26.47 20.57 -10.82
C GLY A 27 25.04 20.08 -11.06
N ILE A 28 24.53 20.26 -12.29
CA ILE A 28 23.21 19.77 -12.70
C ILE A 28 23.15 18.24 -12.61
N LEU A 29 24.18 17.54 -13.07
CA LEU A 29 24.24 16.08 -12.99
C LEU A 29 24.24 15.60 -11.54
N VAL A 30 25.01 16.23 -10.66
CA VAL A 30 25.04 15.89 -9.23
C VAL A 30 23.67 16.12 -8.59
N LEU A 31 23.01 17.24 -8.87
CA LEU A 31 21.66 17.51 -8.39
C LEU A 31 20.64 16.49 -8.91
N ALA A 32 20.71 16.13 -10.20
CA ALA A 32 19.84 15.14 -10.80
C ALA A 32 20.05 13.74 -10.19
N LEU A 33 21.29 13.33 -9.96
CA LEU A 33 21.62 12.06 -9.31
C LEU A 33 21.19 12.03 -7.84
N PHE A 34 21.37 13.15 -7.12
CA PHE A 34 20.87 13.29 -5.76
C PHE A 34 19.35 13.16 -5.72
N TRP A 35 18.63 13.92 -6.54
CA TRP A 35 17.19 13.82 -6.63
C TRP A 35 16.73 12.41 -7.01
N PHE A 36 17.33 11.80 -8.05
CA PHE A 36 17.04 10.42 -8.45
C PHE A 36 17.27 9.41 -7.31
N GLY A 37 18.33 9.61 -6.54
CA GLY A 37 18.67 8.75 -5.40
C GLY A 37 17.64 8.79 -4.28
N PHE A 38 17.05 9.96 -4.01
CA PHE A 38 16.26 10.19 -2.79
C PHE A 38 14.77 10.49 -3.04
N THR A 39 14.35 10.80 -4.26
CA THR A 39 12.93 11.09 -4.55
C THR A 39 12.00 9.93 -4.21
N ALA A 40 10.81 10.29 -3.73
CA ALA A 40 9.69 9.41 -3.44
C ALA A 40 8.69 9.29 -4.60
N HIS A 41 8.95 9.95 -5.75
CA HIS A 41 8.07 9.84 -6.90
C HIS A 41 7.90 8.37 -7.33
N PRO A 42 6.68 7.84 -7.50
CA PRO A 42 6.45 6.41 -7.71
C PRO A 42 7.17 5.83 -8.92
N GLU A 43 7.04 6.48 -10.08
CA GLU A 43 7.68 6.03 -11.33
C GLU A 43 9.21 6.01 -11.25
N VAL A 44 9.80 7.02 -10.62
CA VAL A 44 11.26 7.11 -10.45
C VAL A 44 11.74 6.07 -9.44
N THR A 45 10.97 5.84 -8.38
CA THR A 45 11.23 4.78 -7.41
C THR A 45 11.19 3.41 -8.06
N ALA A 46 10.21 3.14 -8.92
CA ALA A 46 10.11 1.90 -9.68
C ALA A 46 11.32 1.72 -10.60
N LEU A 47 11.69 2.75 -11.38
CA LEU A 47 12.86 2.73 -12.25
C LEU A 47 14.16 2.50 -11.44
N ARG A 48 14.35 3.22 -10.33
CA ARG A 48 15.50 3.05 -9.44
C ARG A 48 15.59 1.64 -8.90
N ASN A 49 14.46 1.03 -8.50
CA ASN A 49 14.42 -0.34 -8.00
C ASN A 49 14.80 -1.34 -9.10
N ILE A 50 14.33 -1.16 -10.34
CA ILE A 50 14.69 -2.00 -11.49
C ILE A 50 16.20 -1.89 -11.80
N VAL A 51 16.72 -0.66 -11.86
CA VAL A 51 18.16 -0.41 -12.10
C VAL A 51 18.99 -1.05 -10.99
N HIS A 52 18.60 -0.85 -9.73
CA HIS A 52 19.29 -1.45 -8.59
C HIS A 52 19.27 -2.99 -8.67
N TYR A 53 18.11 -3.59 -8.94
CA TYR A 53 17.99 -5.03 -9.12
C TYR A 53 18.92 -5.55 -10.22
N LYS A 54 18.92 -4.90 -11.41
CA LYS A 54 19.76 -5.31 -12.54
C LYS A 54 21.25 -5.21 -12.25
N VAL A 55 21.66 -4.17 -11.52
CA VAL A 55 23.06 -4.02 -11.07
C VAL A 55 23.43 -5.12 -10.08
N VAL A 56 22.57 -5.39 -9.08
CA VAL A 56 22.80 -6.46 -8.10
C VAL A 56 22.87 -7.84 -8.78
N GLU A 57 21.95 -8.12 -9.71
CA GLU A 57 21.92 -9.33 -10.53
C GLU A 57 23.23 -9.50 -11.32
N ALA A 58 23.69 -8.46 -12.01
CA ALA A 58 24.95 -8.48 -12.77
C ALA A 58 26.20 -8.69 -11.89
N LEU A 59 26.15 -8.30 -10.61
CA LEU A 59 27.23 -8.49 -9.64
C LEU A 59 27.18 -9.85 -8.93
N GLY A 60 26.35 -10.78 -9.41
CA GLY A 60 26.22 -12.13 -8.86
C GLY A 60 25.14 -12.28 -7.80
N GLY A 61 24.14 -11.38 -7.82
CA GLY A 61 22.91 -11.48 -7.04
C GLY A 61 23.01 -11.03 -5.58
N PRO A 62 21.85 -10.95 -4.89
CA PRO A 62 21.81 -10.68 -3.46
C PRO A 62 22.50 -11.80 -2.67
N ARG A 63 23.25 -11.43 -1.63
CA ARG A 63 23.96 -12.38 -0.76
C ARG A 63 23.57 -12.18 0.70
N VAL A 64 23.46 -13.29 1.43
CA VAL A 64 23.22 -13.30 2.88
C VAL A 64 24.36 -14.08 3.52
N ARG A 65 24.93 -13.53 4.60
CA ARG A 65 26.08 -14.11 5.30
C ARG A 65 25.65 -15.15 6.33
N THR A 66 25.03 -16.23 5.87
CA THR A 66 24.45 -17.28 6.73
C THR A 66 25.50 -18.17 7.40
N ALA A 67 26.74 -18.18 6.92
CA ALA A 67 27.84 -18.95 7.52
C ALA A 67 28.54 -18.21 8.68
N GLU A 68 28.26 -16.92 8.88
CA GLU A 68 28.80 -16.13 9.98
C GLU A 68 27.89 -16.22 11.21
N ALA A 69 28.45 -15.97 12.41
CA ALA A 69 27.66 -15.92 13.63
C ALA A 69 26.54 -14.88 13.51
N VAL A 70 25.30 -15.30 13.75
CA VAL A 70 24.14 -14.41 13.75
C VAL A 70 24.24 -13.36 14.86
N GLY A 71 23.62 -12.20 14.63
CA GLY A 71 23.49 -11.13 15.61
C GLY A 71 22.04 -10.88 15.99
N SER A 72 21.79 -9.76 16.65
CA SER A 72 20.43 -9.30 16.99
C SER A 72 20.27 -7.81 16.74
N ILE A 73 19.02 -7.36 16.64
CA ILE A 73 18.64 -5.95 16.57
C ILE A 73 17.72 -5.69 17.76
N ALA A 74 18.01 -4.67 18.56
CA ALA A 74 17.17 -4.28 19.69
C ALA A 74 16.79 -2.81 19.59
N GLY A 75 15.75 -2.41 20.30
CA GLY A 75 15.31 -1.02 20.39
C GLY A 75 13.97 -0.92 21.09
N THR A 76 13.34 0.25 20.98
CA THR A 76 12.00 0.51 21.50
C THR A 76 11.04 1.02 20.44
N VAL A 77 9.74 0.79 20.65
CA VAL A 77 8.67 1.41 19.86
C VAL A 77 7.81 2.26 20.78
N ARG A 78 7.63 3.52 20.41
CA ARG A 78 6.89 4.53 21.18
C ARG A 78 5.92 5.31 20.28
N ASP A 79 4.95 5.98 20.88
CA ASP A 79 4.17 7.01 20.18
C ASP A 79 4.93 8.36 20.15
N GLU A 80 4.32 9.37 19.51
CA GLU A 80 4.91 10.72 19.40
C GLU A 80 5.04 11.42 20.77
N GLU A 81 4.20 11.03 21.73
CA GLU A 81 4.22 11.49 23.11
C GLU A 81 5.28 10.77 23.97
N GLY A 82 5.94 9.73 23.42
CA GLY A 82 6.99 8.95 24.08
C GLY A 82 6.49 7.79 24.92
N ASN A 83 5.18 7.48 24.91
CA ASN A 83 4.62 6.32 25.59
C ASN A 83 5.02 5.03 24.87
N PRO A 84 5.34 3.95 25.60
CA PRO A 84 5.67 2.68 24.99
C PRO A 84 4.46 2.04 24.29
N ILE A 85 4.68 1.44 23.13
CA ILE A 85 3.65 0.71 22.39
C ILE A 85 3.88 -0.80 22.53
N PRO A 86 3.11 -1.52 23.38
CA PRO A 86 3.25 -2.96 23.56
C PRO A 86 2.56 -3.78 22.46
N GLY A 87 3.08 -4.98 22.20
CA GLY A 87 2.54 -5.90 21.19
C GLY A 87 2.57 -5.33 19.77
N CYS A 88 3.55 -4.48 19.47
CA CYS A 88 3.88 -4.01 18.14
C CYS A 88 4.82 -5.00 17.46
N THR A 89 4.53 -5.36 16.22
CA THR A 89 5.37 -6.26 15.43
C THR A 89 6.47 -5.45 14.76
N VAL A 90 7.72 -5.73 15.10
CA VAL A 90 8.90 -5.16 14.44
C VAL A 90 9.51 -6.22 13.53
N LEU A 91 9.81 -5.84 12.29
CA LEU A 91 10.36 -6.76 11.29
C LEU A 91 11.55 -6.18 10.53
N VAL A 92 12.45 -7.07 10.15
CA VAL A 92 13.48 -6.84 9.12
C VAL A 92 13.43 -7.96 8.09
N ALA A 93 13.76 -7.63 6.85
CA ALA A 93 13.86 -8.60 5.76
C ALA A 93 15.28 -8.65 5.20
N SER A 94 15.78 -9.86 4.96
CA SER A 94 17.03 -10.05 4.22
C SER A 94 16.84 -9.75 2.72
N PRO A 95 17.93 -9.51 1.97
CA PRO A 95 17.86 -9.35 0.51
C PRO A 95 17.22 -10.53 -0.26
N LEU A 96 17.09 -11.70 0.37
CA LEU A 96 16.45 -12.89 -0.19
C LEU A 96 14.99 -13.06 0.27
N GLY A 97 14.42 -12.07 0.98
CA GLY A 97 13.03 -12.08 1.43
C GLY A 97 12.75 -12.84 2.73
N HIS A 98 13.76 -13.49 3.33
CA HIS A 98 13.60 -14.07 4.67
C HIS A 98 13.36 -12.96 5.71
N ARG A 99 12.27 -13.08 6.47
CA ARG A 99 11.82 -12.12 7.49
C ARG A 99 12.29 -12.59 8.87
N TYR A 100 12.68 -11.62 9.70
CA TYR A 100 12.96 -11.80 11.13
C TYR A 100 12.09 -10.81 11.89
N THR A 101 11.43 -11.26 12.94
CA THR A 101 10.40 -10.49 13.64
C THR A 101 10.54 -10.58 15.14
N ALA A 102 10.07 -9.55 15.85
CA ALA A 102 9.87 -9.56 17.29
C ALA A 102 8.62 -8.75 17.64
N GLU A 103 8.00 -9.06 18.77
CA GLU A 103 6.95 -8.22 19.35
C GLU A 103 7.51 -7.39 20.49
N THR A 104 7.00 -6.17 20.66
CA THR A 104 7.39 -5.31 21.77
C THR A 104 6.78 -5.75 23.09
N ASP A 105 7.58 -5.67 24.17
CA ASP A 105 7.14 -5.92 25.54
C ASP A 105 6.26 -4.78 26.10
N ALA A 106 5.83 -4.91 27.36
CA ALA A 106 5.03 -3.91 28.06
C ALA A 106 5.72 -2.53 28.21
N GLN A 107 7.05 -2.47 28.02
CA GLN A 107 7.85 -1.26 28.04
C GLN A 107 8.21 -0.79 26.62
N GLY A 108 7.60 -1.39 25.58
CA GLY A 108 7.84 -1.06 24.18
C GLY A 108 9.16 -1.60 23.64
N ARG A 109 9.91 -2.42 24.39
CA ARG A 109 11.22 -2.93 23.97
C ARG A 109 11.05 -4.15 23.09
N TYR A 110 11.88 -4.27 22.06
CA TYR A 110 11.93 -5.45 21.19
C TYR A 110 13.37 -5.94 21.03
N GLN A 111 13.52 -7.22 20.71
CA GLN A 111 14.78 -7.81 20.28
C GLN A 111 14.54 -8.86 19.19
N ILE A 112 14.98 -8.56 17.98
CA ILE A 112 14.98 -9.51 16.86
C ILE A 112 16.28 -10.29 16.92
N ALA A 113 16.19 -11.59 17.20
CA ALA A 113 17.34 -12.49 17.28
C ALA A 113 17.63 -13.18 15.94
N GLU A 114 18.76 -13.89 15.89
CA GLU A 114 19.17 -14.76 14.78
C GLU A 114 19.28 -14.06 13.42
N VAL A 115 19.61 -12.77 13.42
CA VAL A 115 19.73 -11.97 12.20
C VAL A 115 21.12 -12.16 11.60
N PRO A 116 21.27 -12.67 10.36
CA PRO A 116 22.57 -12.79 9.72
C PRO A 116 23.23 -11.41 9.55
N PRO A 117 24.58 -11.32 9.60
CA PRO A 117 25.27 -10.05 9.44
C PRO A 117 24.91 -9.34 8.14
N GLY A 118 24.53 -8.06 8.21
CA GLY A 118 24.02 -7.31 7.07
C GLY A 118 23.48 -5.93 7.43
N ARG A 119 23.01 -5.21 6.41
CA ARG A 119 22.34 -3.90 6.56
C ARG A 119 20.84 -4.09 6.42
N TYR A 120 20.08 -3.73 7.46
CA TYR A 120 18.63 -3.93 7.53
C TYR A 120 17.92 -2.61 7.79
N VAL A 121 16.67 -2.50 7.34
CA VAL A 121 15.79 -1.36 7.64
C VAL A 121 14.62 -1.91 8.46
N PRO A 122 14.62 -1.71 9.79
CA PRO A 122 13.51 -2.08 10.63
C PRO A 122 12.23 -1.34 10.26
N VAL A 123 11.10 -2.04 10.34
CA VAL A 123 9.76 -1.47 10.21
C VAL A 123 8.92 -2.00 11.38
N ALA A 124 8.15 -1.13 12.00
CA ALA A 124 7.21 -1.47 13.06
C ALA A 124 5.78 -1.27 12.58
N GLY A 125 4.89 -2.21 12.90
CA GLY A 125 3.47 -2.13 12.60
C GLY A 125 2.63 -2.51 13.81
N LYS A 126 1.54 -1.76 14.03
CA LYS A 126 0.56 -2.01 15.09
C LYS A 126 -0.81 -1.53 14.63
N ARG A 127 -1.84 -2.37 14.81
CA ARG A 127 -3.23 -1.98 14.53
C ARG A 127 -3.57 -0.67 15.27
N GLY A 128 -4.14 0.28 14.55
CA GLY A 128 -4.50 1.61 15.07
C GLY A 128 -3.37 2.64 14.98
N TYR A 129 -2.22 2.28 14.42
CA TYR A 129 -1.10 3.18 14.16
C TYR A 129 -0.73 3.15 12.68
N VAL A 130 -0.20 4.27 12.19
CA VAL A 130 0.54 4.30 10.93
C VAL A 130 1.81 3.48 11.12
N ASP A 131 2.13 2.60 10.18
CA ASP A 131 3.40 1.87 10.18
C ASP A 131 4.57 2.86 10.33
N GLY A 132 5.55 2.47 11.15
CA GLY A 132 6.76 3.24 11.38
C GLY A 132 7.85 2.73 10.46
N PRO A 133 7.95 3.22 9.22
CA PRO A 133 9.03 2.82 8.36
C PRO A 133 10.34 3.33 8.96
N GLY A 134 11.41 2.54 8.85
CA GLY A 134 12.77 3.04 9.03
C GLY A 134 13.18 4.00 7.90
N LYS A 135 12.37 5.02 7.60
CA LYS A 135 12.64 6.08 6.63
C LYS A 135 12.09 7.42 7.12
N THR A 136 12.80 8.51 6.83
CA THR A 136 12.30 9.87 7.02
C THR A 136 12.20 10.56 5.67
N CYS A 137 11.07 11.21 5.40
CA CYS A 137 10.83 11.92 4.14
C CYS A 137 10.64 13.42 4.40
N ILE A 138 11.36 14.27 3.67
CA ILE A 138 11.23 15.73 3.73
C ILE A 138 11.07 16.24 2.30
N ALA A 139 9.99 16.96 2.02
CA ALA A 139 9.67 17.50 0.69
C ALA A 139 9.78 16.45 -0.44
N GLY A 140 9.28 15.23 -0.20
CA GLY A 140 9.32 14.13 -1.17
C GLY A 140 10.69 13.45 -1.32
N LEU A 141 11.70 13.79 -0.52
CA LEU A 141 12.99 13.11 -0.47
C LEU A 141 13.07 12.21 0.75
N CYS A 142 13.28 10.91 0.57
CA CYS A 142 13.25 9.91 1.64
C CYS A 142 14.62 9.28 1.89
N VAL A 143 15.05 9.24 3.16
CA VAL A 143 16.26 8.56 3.62
C VAL A 143 15.88 7.35 4.45
N LYS A 144 16.42 6.18 4.12
CA LYS A 144 16.22 4.94 4.89
C LYS A 144 17.24 4.85 6.04
N HIS A 145 16.74 4.84 7.26
CA HIS A 145 17.49 4.54 8.48
C HIS A 145 17.72 3.05 8.56
N ALA A 146 18.99 2.65 8.54
CA ALA A 146 19.34 1.25 8.55
C ALA A 146 20.27 0.93 9.70
N VAL A 147 20.13 -0.28 10.20
CA VAL A 147 20.96 -0.88 11.22
C VAL A 147 21.93 -1.87 10.58
N ASN A 148 23.18 -1.84 11.03
CA ASN A 148 24.20 -2.78 10.57
C ASN A 148 24.42 -3.86 11.65
N VAL A 149 24.08 -5.10 11.32
CA VAL A 149 24.33 -6.26 12.17
C VAL A 149 25.72 -6.79 11.88
N ARG A 150 26.55 -6.88 12.93
CA ARG A 150 27.90 -7.47 12.88
C ARG A 150 27.85 -8.93 13.38
N PRO A 151 28.80 -9.78 12.98
CA PRO A 151 28.83 -11.18 13.43
C PRO A 151 28.83 -11.31 14.95
N GLY A 152 27.89 -12.10 15.49
CA GLY A 152 27.79 -12.38 16.91
C GLY A 152 27.44 -11.19 17.81
N ALA A 153 27.07 -10.03 17.23
CA ALA A 153 26.86 -8.80 17.99
C ALA A 153 25.40 -8.34 17.92
N GLN A 154 24.94 -7.76 19.03
CA GLN A 154 23.74 -6.94 19.02
C GLN A 154 24.04 -5.61 18.34
N ALA A 155 23.27 -5.28 17.30
CA ALA A 155 23.25 -3.93 16.76
C ALA A 155 22.52 -3.00 17.74
N GLY A 156 23.03 -1.77 17.90
CA GLY A 156 22.57 -0.81 18.90
C GLY A 156 21.07 -0.48 18.83
N GLU A 157 20.56 0.18 19.87
CA GLU A 157 19.14 0.51 20.02
C GLU A 157 18.61 1.30 18.81
N PHE A 158 17.74 0.66 18.03
CA PHE A 158 17.06 1.27 16.91
C PHE A 158 15.62 1.59 17.33
N ASP A 159 15.41 2.80 17.81
CA ASP A 159 14.09 3.23 18.26
C ASP A 159 13.21 3.64 17.07
N LEU A 160 11.93 3.28 17.18
CA LEU A 160 10.88 3.57 16.21
C LEU A 160 9.78 4.36 16.91
N ALA A 161 9.22 5.33 16.19
CA ALA A 161 8.06 6.07 16.61
C ALA A 161 6.89 5.75 15.67
N LEU A 162 5.71 5.51 16.23
CA LEU A 162 4.46 5.34 15.48
C LEU A 162 3.49 6.47 15.81
N SER A 163 2.82 6.97 14.79
CA SER A 163 1.72 7.92 14.96
C SER A 163 0.39 7.16 14.95
N PRO A 164 -0.61 7.56 15.74
CA PRO A 164 -1.96 7.00 15.64
C PRO A 164 -2.50 7.10 14.20
N LEU A 165 -3.19 6.06 13.75
CA LEU A 165 -3.84 6.06 12.44
C LEU A 165 -4.96 7.10 12.46
N PRO A 166 -4.99 8.09 11.56
CA PRO A 166 -6.11 9.02 11.48
C PRO A 166 -7.39 8.25 11.08
N PRO A 167 -8.58 8.76 11.47
CA PRO A 167 -9.83 8.17 11.02
C PRO A 167 -9.91 8.25 9.49
N LEU A 168 -10.40 7.18 8.87
CA LEU A 168 -10.60 7.12 7.42
C LEU A 168 -11.64 8.16 6.98
N SER A 169 -11.38 8.83 5.85
CA SER A 169 -12.28 9.83 5.27
C SER A 169 -13.41 9.15 4.50
N ILE A 170 -14.62 9.19 5.05
CA ILE A 170 -15.84 8.71 4.38
C ILE A 170 -16.53 9.91 3.74
N GLU A 171 -16.62 9.93 2.42
CA GLU A 171 -17.08 11.11 1.66
C GLU A 171 -18.26 10.76 0.74
N VAL A 172 -19.47 11.05 1.19
CA VAL A 172 -20.68 10.94 0.38
C VAL A 172 -20.93 12.26 -0.35
N ASN A 173 -21.04 12.21 -1.68
CA ASN A 173 -21.22 13.38 -2.53
C ASN A 173 -22.14 13.08 -3.73
N ASP A 174 -22.37 14.05 -4.60
CA ASP A 174 -23.30 13.94 -5.73
C ASP A 174 -22.71 13.33 -7.01
N SER A 175 -21.48 12.82 -6.94
CA SER A 175 -20.86 12.08 -8.04
C SER A 175 -21.42 10.67 -8.23
N LEU A 176 -22.23 10.17 -7.28
CA LEU A 176 -22.79 8.82 -7.32
C LEU A 176 -23.59 8.60 -8.62
N VAL A 177 -23.19 7.58 -9.37
CA VAL A 177 -23.90 7.07 -10.53
C VAL A 177 -24.33 5.64 -10.23
N VAL A 178 -25.64 5.38 -10.31
CA VAL A 178 -26.23 4.06 -10.06
C VAL A 178 -26.80 3.51 -11.37
N SER A 179 -26.46 2.26 -11.71
CA SER A 179 -27.03 1.57 -12.86
C SER A 179 -28.46 1.09 -12.58
N PRO A 180 -29.26 0.81 -13.61
CA PRO A 180 -30.43 -0.04 -13.44
C PRO A 180 -30.06 -1.38 -12.78
N THR A 181 -30.96 -1.89 -11.94
CA THR A 181 -30.85 -3.24 -11.38
C THR A 181 -31.15 -4.28 -12.45
N VAL A 182 -30.32 -5.32 -12.54
CA VAL A 182 -30.48 -6.42 -13.50
C VAL A 182 -30.43 -7.76 -12.79
N GLU A 183 -31.17 -8.75 -13.26
CA GLU A 183 -31.01 -10.13 -12.82
C GLU A 183 -29.77 -10.75 -13.48
N ILE A 184 -29.02 -11.53 -12.70
CA ILE A 184 -27.89 -12.31 -13.17
C ILE A 184 -27.98 -13.73 -12.61
N GLU A 185 -27.34 -14.66 -13.31
CA GLU A 185 -27.29 -16.07 -12.96
C GLU A 185 -25.85 -16.57 -13.11
N VAL A 186 -25.46 -17.45 -12.19
CA VAL A 186 -24.20 -18.20 -12.26
C VAL A 186 -24.53 -19.69 -12.13
N ASP A 187 -23.83 -20.55 -12.88
CA ASP A 187 -24.09 -21.99 -12.88
C ASP A 187 -23.16 -22.79 -11.97
N ALA A 188 -21.94 -22.28 -11.75
CA ALA A 188 -20.86 -23.01 -11.06
C ALA A 188 -19.96 -22.05 -10.27
N PRO A 189 -19.30 -22.52 -9.18
CA PRO A 189 -19.36 -23.87 -8.62
C PRO A 189 -20.65 -24.13 -7.82
N LEU A 190 -21.35 -23.09 -7.42
CA LEU A 190 -22.68 -23.15 -6.83
C LEU A 190 -23.62 -22.36 -7.73
N PRO A 191 -24.69 -22.97 -8.27
CA PRO A 191 -25.65 -22.25 -9.08
C PRO A 191 -26.46 -21.28 -8.23
N GLY A 192 -26.85 -20.15 -8.80
CA GLY A 192 -27.68 -19.16 -8.10
C GLY A 192 -28.07 -17.99 -8.98
N LYS A 193 -29.09 -17.26 -8.52
CA LYS A 193 -29.58 -16.03 -9.15
C LYS A 193 -29.58 -14.89 -8.16
N ALA A 194 -29.31 -13.69 -8.65
CA ALA A 194 -29.35 -12.47 -7.85
C ALA A 194 -29.77 -11.28 -8.70
N GLN A 195 -30.33 -10.27 -8.04
CA GLN A 195 -30.38 -8.92 -8.57
C GLN A 195 -29.03 -8.26 -8.33
N ARG A 196 -28.48 -7.59 -9.34
CA ARG A 196 -27.25 -6.80 -9.27
C ARG A 196 -27.53 -5.34 -9.61
N THR A 197 -27.17 -4.45 -8.70
CA THR A 197 -27.11 -3.00 -8.91
C THR A 197 -25.65 -2.57 -8.89
N SER A 198 -25.17 -1.98 -9.98
CA SER A 198 -23.80 -1.47 -10.04
C SER A 198 -23.79 0.02 -9.74
N PHE A 199 -22.75 0.53 -9.11
CA PHE A 199 -22.62 1.95 -8.88
C PHE A 199 -21.17 2.39 -8.87
N ALA A 200 -20.98 3.68 -9.12
CA ALA A 200 -19.67 4.32 -9.16
C ALA A 200 -19.75 5.70 -8.51
N PHE A 201 -18.63 6.16 -7.95
CA PHE A 201 -18.51 7.49 -7.36
C PHE A 201 -17.07 7.98 -7.45
N GLU A 202 -16.89 9.28 -7.35
CA GLU A 202 -15.58 9.92 -7.24
C GLU A 202 -15.23 10.14 -5.77
N ARG A 203 -14.00 9.76 -5.40
CA ARG A 203 -13.40 10.06 -4.10
C ARG A 203 -11.90 10.28 -4.25
N ALA A 204 -11.40 11.36 -3.64
CA ALA A 204 -9.96 11.66 -3.58
C ALA A 204 -9.24 11.59 -4.94
N GLY A 205 -9.86 12.12 -6.00
CA GLY A 205 -9.32 12.19 -7.36
C GLY A 205 -9.43 10.90 -8.17
N LEU A 206 -10.12 9.87 -7.64
CA LEU A 206 -10.29 8.57 -8.30
C LEU A 206 -11.77 8.24 -8.46
N TRP A 207 -12.13 7.71 -9.64
CA TRP A 207 -13.44 7.10 -9.86
C TRP A 207 -13.43 5.65 -9.38
N VAL A 208 -14.08 5.39 -8.25
CA VAL A 208 -14.37 4.06 -7.75
C VAL A 208 -15.54 3.51 -8.57
N ASN A 209 -15.25 2.62 -9.52
CA ASN A 209 -16.19 2.28 -10.60
C ASN A 209 -16.50 0.78 -10.73
N ASP A 210 -16.06 -0.04 -9.78
CA ASP A 210 -16.30 -1.49 -9.75
C ASP A 210 -16.93 -1.91 -8.42
N CYS A 211 -17.98 -1.17 -8.04
CA CYS A 211 -18.83 -1.49 -6.90
C CYS A 211 -20.18 -2.06 -7.36
N HIS A 212 -20.59 -3.13 -6.71
CA HIS A 212 -21.78 -3.90 -7.02
C HIS A 212 -22.48 -4.33 -5.74
N LEU A 213 -23.80 -4.18 -5.73
CA LEU A 213 -24.68 -4.71 -4.71
C LEU A 213 -25.45 -5.89 -5.32
N TYR A 214 -25.36 -7.07 -4.70
CA TYR A 214 -26.11 -8.25 -5.08
C TYR A 214 -27.14 -8.58 -4.01
N GLU A 215 -28.40 -8.80 -4.40
CA GLU A 215 -29.49 -9.09 -3.48
C GLU A 215 -30.34 -10.25 -4.02
N PRO A 216 -31.12 -10.95 -3.17
CA PRO A 216 -32.03 -12.01 -3.59
C PRO A 216 -32.98 -11.54 -4.70
N VAL A 217 -33.34 -12.38 -5.66
CA VAL A 217 -34.36 -12.02 -6.66
C VAL A 217 -35.71 -11.75 -5.97
N GLU A 218 -36.47 -10.76 -6.43
CA GLU A 218 -37.78 -10.46 -5.85
C GLU A 218 -38.71 -11.67 -5.90
N GLY A 219 -39.28 -12.03 -4.74
CA GLY A 219 -40.17 -13.20 -4.62
C GLY A 219 -39.44 -14.55 -4.59
N GLU A 220 -38.12 -14.57 -4.72
CA GLU A 220 -37.26 -15.74 -4.56
C GLU A 220 -36.30 -15.56 -3.37
N GLY A 221 -35.80 -16.67 -2.82
CA GLY A 221 -34.93 -16.68 -1.64
C GLY A 221 -35.63 -17.14 -0.36
N PRO A 222 -34.89 -17.24 0.76
CA PRO A 222 -35.48 -17.64 2.04
C PRO A 222 -36.59 -16.66 2.42
N PRO A 223 -37.71 -17.12 3.02
CA PRO A 223 -38.70 -16.21 3.57
C PRO A 223 -37.98 -15.25 4.51
N ALA A 224 -38.17 -13.94 4.31
CA ALA A 224 -37.60 -12.92 5.17
C ALA A 224 -37.83 -13.35 6.62
N GLN A 225 -36.76 -13.42 7.42
CA GLN A 225 -36.81 -13.96 8.78
C GLN A 225 -37.86 -13.22 9.64
N SER A 226 -38.22 -12.00 9.23
CA SER A 226 -39.50 -11.36 9.51
C SER A 226 -39.90 -10.44 8.35
N ALA A 227 -41.21 -10.21 8.16
CA ALA A 227 -41.71 -9.28 7.16
C ALA A 227 -41.27 -7.84 7.49
N GLY A 228 -40.35 -7.28 6.71
CA GLY A 228 -39.86 -5.90 6.86
C GLY A 228 -38.43 -5.76 7.37
N GLU A 229 -37.74 -6.86 7.75
CA GLU A 229 -36.31 -6.81 8.03
C GLU A 229 -35.50 -6.96 6.73
N GLY A 230 -34.50 -6.10 6.53
CA GLY A 230 -33.56 -6.20 5.42
C GLY A 230 -32.72 -7.48 5.48
N PHE A 231 -31.92 -7.74 4.45
CA PHE A 231 -31.00 -8.88 4.42
C PHE A 231 -29.71 -8.55 5.16
N PRO A 232 -29.16 -9.47 6.00
CA PRO A 232 -27.82 -9.29 6.55
C PRO A 232 -26.82 -8.93 5.45
N THR A 233 -25.99 -7.92 5.72
CA THR A 233 -25.08 -7.36 4.72
C THR A 233 -23.70 -7.97 4.86
N LEU A 234 -23.13 -8.45 3.77
CA LEU A 234 -21.74 -8.89 3.71
C LEU A 234 -20.96 -7.98 2.78
N LEU A 235 -19.91 -7.34 3.34
CA LEU A 235 -18.91 -6.65 2.54
C LEU A 235 -17.96 -7.67 1.94
N LEU A 236 -17.81 -7.65 0.62
CA LEU A 236 -16.93 -8.57 -0.11
C LEU A 236 -15.80 -7.78 -0.78
N VAL A 237 -14.57 -8.00 -0.33
CA VAL A 237 -13.37 -7.34 -0.89
C VAL A 237 -12.54 -8.37 -1.63
N LEU A 238 -12.49 -8.24 -2.96
CA LEU A 238 -11.90 -9.25 -3.84
C LEU A 238 -10.53 -8.81 -4.37
N PRO A 239 -9.60 -9.75 -4.63
CA PRO A 239 -8.27 -9.45 -5.17
C PRO A 239 -8.28 -9.17 -6.68
N GLY A 240 -9.43 -8.81 -7.25
CA GLY A 240 -9.62 -8.54 -8.69
C GLY A 240 -11.03 -8.00 -8.98
N PRO A 241 -11.29 -7.59 -10.23
CA PRO A 241 -12.56 -6.98 -10.60
C PRO A 241 -13.77 -7.87 -10.28
N VAL A 242 -14.79 -7.31 -9.64
CA VAL A 242 -15.88 -8.06 -9.01
C VAL A 242 -16.62 -8.96 -10.00
N LYS A 243 -16.81 -8.49 -11.25
CA LYS A 243 -17.48 -9.25 -12.30
C LYS A 243 -16.84 -10.61 -12.62
N TYR A 244 -15.54 -10.79 -12.36
CA TYR A 244 -14.88 -12.08 -12.57
C TYR A 244 -15.05 -13.04 -11.38
N TRP A 245 -15.68 -12.58 -10.31
CA TRP A 245 -15.88 -13.31 -9.06
C TRP A 245 -17.35 -13.47 -8.71
N GLU A 246 -18.29 -13.22 -9.63
CA GLU A 246 -19.75 -13.27 -9.37
C GLU A 246 -20.24 -14.62 -8.87
N PHE A 247 -19.46 -15.68 -9.10
CA PHE A 247 -19.67 -17.01 -8.51
C PHE A 247 -19.58 -17.03 -6.98
N ILE A 248 -19.15 -15.94 -6.32
CA ILE A 248 -19.15 -15.75 -4.86
C ILE A 248 -20.39 -14.97 -4.40
N PRO A 249 -20.62 -13.69 -4.79
CA PRO A 249 -21.74 -12.93 -4.24
C PRO A 249 -23.10 -13.44 -4.71
N VAL A 250 -23.22 -14.04 -5.90
CA VAL A 250 -24.53 -14.48 -6.41
C VAL A 250 -25.14 -15.62 -5.58
N PRO A 251 -24.41 -16.72 -5.28
CA PRO A 251 -24.97 -17.77 -4.43
C PRO A 251 -25.28 -17.30 -3.00
N PHE A 252 -24.46 -16.41 -2.42
CA PHE A 252 -24.78 -15.83 -1.11
C PHE A 252 -26.05 -14.97 -1.16
N ALA A 253 -26.24 -14.18 -2.22
CA ALA A 253 -27.45 -13.43 -2.42
C ALA A 253 -28.68 -14.35 -2.57
N ALA A 254 -28.55 -15.47 -3.29
CA ALA A 254 -29.62 -16.47 -3.38
C ALA A 254 -30.01 -17.06 -2.01
N GLU A 255 -29.07 -17.10 -1.05
CA GLU A 255 -29.27 -17.57 0.32
C GLU A 255 -29.72 -16.47 1.30
N GLY A 256 -30.11 -15.28 0.82
CA GLY A 256 -30.73 -14.25 1.67
C GLY A 256 -29.75 -13.24 2.27
N PHE A 257 -28.62 -12.98 1.62
CA PHE A 257 -27.67 -11.92 2.01
C PHE A 257 -27.69 -10.75 1.01
N SER A 258 -27.48 -9.52 1.50
CA SER A 258 -27.10 -8.40 0.63
C SER A 258 -25.58 -8.36 0.53
N MET A 259 -25.02 -8.59 -0.65
CA MET A 259 -23.58 -8.62 -0.88
C MET A 259 -23.14 -7.29 -1.47
N LEU A 260 -22.43 -6.46 -0.70
CA LEU A 260 -21.78 -5.27 -1.22
C LEU A 260 -20.33 -5.59 -1.56
N ALA A 261 -20.01 -5.63 -2.85
CA ALA A 261 -18.68 -5.96 -3.35
C ALA A 261 -18.07 -4.76 -4.08
N CYS A 262 -16.86 -4.37 -3.70
CA CYS A 262 -16.06 -3.37 -4.41
C CYS A 262 -14.66 -3.89 -4.64
N TYR A 263 -14.10 -3.64 -5.83
CA TYR A 263 -12.70 -3.95 -6.12
C TYR A 263 -11.78 -2.79 -5.69
N PRO A 264 -10.74 -3.04 -4.88
CA PRO A 264 -9.71 -2.05 -4.55
C PRO A 264 -8.96 -1.56 -5.79
N LEU A 265 -8.90 -0.24 -5.99
CA LEU A 265 -8.30 0.37 -7.18
C LEU A 265 -6.99 1.12 -6.87
N ARG A 266 -6.65 1.32 -5.60
CA ARG A 266 -5.48 2.11 -5.16
C ARG A 266 -4.24 1.27 -4.88
N GLY A 267 -4.34 -0.04 -5.03
CA GLY A 267 -3.20 -0.95 -5.05
C GLY A 267 -2.55 -1.14 -3.69
N ILE A 268 -1.57 -0.29 -3.35
CA ILE A 268 -0.84 -0.36 -2.06
C ILE A 268 -1.28 0.69 -1.05
N GLU A 269 -2.19 1.59 -1.43
CA GLU A 269 -2.78 2.59 -0.53
C GLU A 269 -4.00 1.99 0.18
N ILE A 270 -3.74 0.99 1.03
CA ILE A 270 -4.76 0.13 1.66
C ILE A 270 -5.78 0.96 2.46
N ASP A 271 -5.33 2.00 3.17
CA ASP A 271 -6.21 2.87 3.96
C ASP A 271 -7.22 3.61 3.07
N GLU A 272 -6.79 4.08 1.90
CA GLU A 272 -7.65 4.76 0.95
C GLU A 272 -8.60 3.78 0.23
N ASP A 273 -8.17 2.55 -0.03
CA ASP A 273 -9.05 1.49 -0.54
C ASP A 273 -10.13 1.13 0.51
N ALA A 274 -9.77 1.08 1.80
CA ALA A 274 -10.73 0.88 2.87
C ALA A 274 -11.71 2.06 2.98
N ALA A 275 -11.23 3.29 2.81
CA ALA A 275 -12.08 4.49 2.78
C ALA A 275 -13.05 4.49 1.57
N ASP A 276 -12.63 4.00 0.40
CA ASP A 276 -13.50 3.79 -0.75
C ASP A 276 -14.63 2.80 -0.41
N LEU A 277 -14.30 1.64 0.16
CA LEU A 277 -15.28 0.61 0.54
C LEU A 277 -16.28 1.14 1.60
N LEU A 278 -15.80 1.86 2.61
CA LEU A 278 -16.66 2.45 3.64
C LEU A 278 -17.56 3.55 3.06
N THR A 279 -17.07 4.33 2.10
CA THR A 279 -17.87 5.30 1.36
C THR A 279 -18.97 4.61 0.53
N ALA A 280 -18.65 3.50 -0.13
CA ALA A 280 -19.63 2.68 -0.84
C ALA A 280 -20.72 2.15 0.09
N LEU A 281 -20.34 1.65 1.28
CA LEU A 281 -21.29 1.23 2.32
C LEU A 281 -22.16 2.39 2.79
N GLU A 282 -21.58 3.58 2.94
CA GLU A 282 -22.32 4.76 3.40
C GLU A 282 -23.37 5.22 2.37
N TYR A 283 -23.09 5.10 1.06
CA TYR A 283 -24.10 5.33 0.02
C TYR A 283 -25.30 4.37 0.15
N VAL A 284 -25.05 3.09 0.50
CA VAL A 284 -26.10 2.10 0.75
C VAL A 284 -26.88 2.45 2.02
N ARG A 285 -26.19 2.80 3.11
CA ARG A 285 -26.81 3.22 4.40
C ARG A 285 -27.74 4.41 4.26
N GLN A 286 -27.35 5.40 3.45
CA GLN A 286 -28.14 6.59 3.21
C GLN A 286 -29.27 6.39 2.19
N GLY A 287 -29.46 5.16 1.68
CA GLY A 287 -30.49 4.85 0.69
C GLY A 287 -30.25 5.49 -0.68
N ARG A 288 -29.00 5.92 -0.97
CA ARG A 288 -28.65 6.52 -2.27
C ARG A 288 -28.46 5.46 -3.36
N VAL A 289 -28.23 4.21 -2.96
CA VAL A 289 -28.30 3.03 -3.82
C VAL A 289 -29.56 2.24 -3.46
N PRO A 290 -30.43 1.88 -4.43
CA PRO A 290 -31.60 1.04 -4.16
C PRO A 290 -31.17 -0.29 -3.53
N SER A 291 -31.68 -0.60 -2.34
CA SER A 291 -31.24 -1.75 -1.56
C SER A 291 -32.26 -2.18 -0.50
N ARG A 292 -32.22 -3.46 -0.15
CA ARG A 292 -32.85 -4.09 1.02
C ARG A 292 -31.82 -4.54 2.06
N ALA A 293 -30.60 -4.00 2.01
CA ALA A 293 -29.51 -4.32 2.93
C ALA A 293 -29.82 -3.85 4.36
N ASP A 294 -29.66 -4.75 5.32
CA ASP A 294 -29.54 -4.43 6.73
C ASP A 294 -28.05 -4.27 7.08
N THR A 295 -27.61 -3.02 7.11
CA THR A 295 -26.21 -2.67 7.33
C THR A 295 -25.79 -2.64 8.80
N GLU A 296 -26.73 -2.92 9.72
CA GLU A 296 -26.44 -3.12 11.15
C GLU A 296 -26.05 -4.59 11.43
N ARG A 297 -26.58 -5.53 10.62
CA ARG A 297 -26.11 -6.93 10.59
C ARG A 297 -25.01 -7.12 9.54
N LEU A 298 -23.85 -6.54 9.83
CA LEU A 298 -22.70 -6.50 8.93
C LEU A 298 -21.70 -7.64 9.18
N GLY A 299 -21.28 -8.31 8.11
CA GLY A 299 -20.09 -9.16 8.07
C GLY A 299 -19.10 -8.69 7.01
N LEU A 300 -17.85 -9.15 7.09
CA LEU A 300 -16.78 -8.85 6.14
C LEU A 300 -16.17 -10.15 5.62
N ILE A 301 -15.99 -10.23 4.31
CA ILE A 301 -15.32 -11.31 3.61
C ILE A 301 -14.18 -10.68 2.78
N GLY A 302 -12.95 -10.96 3.18
CA GLY A 302 -11.75 -10.71 2.39
C GLY A 302 -11.27 -12.00 1.72
N ALA A 303 -10.45 -11.87 0.67
CA ALA A 303 -9.84 -13.00 -0.02
C ALA A 303 -8.39 -12.70 -0.41
N SER A 304 -7.46 -13.56 0.02
CA SER A 304 -6.03 -13.38 -0.22
C SER A 304 -5.52 -12.07 0.42
N PHE A 305 -4.80 -11.23 -0.31
CA PHE A 305 -4.21 -10.00 0.24
C PHE A 305 -5.26 -8.99 0.74
N THR A 306 -6.52 -9.06 0.28
CA THR A 306 -7.60 -8.18 0.78
C THR A 306 -8.13 -8.59 2.15
N SER A 307 -7.60 -9.67 2.74
CA SER A 307 -7.90 -10.08 4.12
C SER A 307 -6.96 -9.45 5.15
N LEU A 308 -5.86 -8.83 4.69
CA LEU A 308 -4.88 -8.13 5.52
C LEU A 308 -5.39 -6.73 5.85
#